data_AF-A0A9X3P7N7-F1
#
_entry.id   AF-A0A9X3P7N7-F1
#
_cell.length_a   1.000
_cell.length_b   1.000
_cell.length_c   1.000
_cell.angle_alpha   90.00
_cell.angle_beta   90.00
_cell.angle_gamma   90.00
#
_symmetry.space_group_name_H-M   'P 1'
#
loop_
_entity.id
_entity.type
_entity.pdbx_description
1 polymer ?
#
loop_
_entity_poly.entity_id
_entity_poly.type
_entity_poly.pdbx_seq_one_letter_code
_entity_poly.pdbx_strand_id
1 'polypeptide(L)'
;MSTDDLIGLVFGLLAIALLVSWPVLPGTRRFAGFKTFPPFRAWAARPHPDAAVAVRAGRRIDLSPGDTDAANATVVVRTAWGNQHSREWSPSLRVSRPLAPLVSVDGVPASWGWGTTKLTLPPGEHLIAVTSSHSRCYKTVHLERGQRIDLDYSSILGATAHRHFEAGNQAHDLTRFRERRGGIGSTGWYFLLVLGGMAVMGAATAAAIANPSGFSAAIGNTAVIGAIAVGLGVGVAVIVGSLAKQARQRRVTVADPPAERDLQGPRILDADAPERIAPAPGWAGLGLHLRFMIDEYSPDAIAALAGGGNPSVMQRWRAIRIGEPESPVCRPWIPAPEVFIDGEQVRASWTRMWLQLQPGEHELVVRVVAPQQQIGSQTVVEASKAEYRRTIHLTPGETYQETLTAEITAVPQSDRPELSEFRARLH
;
A
#
# COMPACT_ATOMS: atom_id res chain seq x y z
N MET A 1 -3.57 39.86 35.71
CA MET A 1 -3.42 39.81 34.24
C MET A 1 -4.03 41.07 33.69
N SER A 2 -3.33 41.77 32.80
CA SER A 2 -3.96 42.82 32.01
C SER A 2 -4.98 42.19 31.07
N THR A 3 -5.95 42.98 30.60
CA THR A 3 -6.94 42.53 29.62
C THR A 3 -6.25 41.98 28.36
N ASP A 4 -5.09 42.54 28.01
CA ASP A 4 -4.28 42.14 26.86
C ASP A 4 -3.66 40.75 27.03
N ASP A 5 -3.24 40.38 28.24
CA ASP A 5 -2.71 39.03 28.54
C ASP A 5 -3.79 37.95 28.40
N LEU A 6 -5.02 38.27 28.81
CA LEU A 6 -6.18 37.38 28.73
C LEU A 6 -6.56 37.13 27.27
N ILE A 7 -6.56 38.20 26.48
CA ILE A 7 -6.86 38.16 25.05
C ILE A 7 -5.78 37.35 24.33
N GLY A 8 -4.50 37.59 24.61
CA GLY A 8 -3.39 36.81 24.03
C GLY A 8 -3.47 35.31 24.35
N LEU A 9 -3.80 34.95 25.59
CA LEU A 9 -3.96 33.56 26.01
C LEU A 9 -5.16 32.87 25.32
N VAL A 10 -6.31 33.56 25.23
CA VAL A 10 -7.51 33.05 24.54
C VAL A 10 -7.24 32.85 23.05
N PHE A 11 -6.56 33.79 22.39
CA PHE A 11 -6.17 33.65 20.99
C PHE A 11 -5.13 32.53 20.79
N GLY A 12 -4.18 32.36 21.72
CA GLY A 12 -3.21 31.25 21.68
C GLY A 12 -3.90 29.89 21.81
N LEU A 13 -4.84 29.75 22.75
CA LEU A 13 -5.62 28.52 22.93
C LEU A 13 -6.57 28.25 21.77
N LEU A 14 -7.20 29.28 21.20
CA LEU A 14 -8.01 29.16 19.99
C LEU A 14 -7.15 28.76 18.80
N ALA A 15 -5.95 29.32 18.64
CA ALA A 15 -5.04 28.93 17.57
C ALA A 15 -4.58 27.47 17.72
N ILE A 16 -4.23 27.02 18.94
CA ILE A 16 -3.89 25.62 19.21
C ILE A 16 -5.10 24.71 18.98
N ALA A 17 -6.27 25.06 19.51
CA ALA A 17 -7.50 24.30 19.30
C ALA A 17 -7.85 24.22 17.81
N LEU A 18 -7.68 25.30 17.04
CA LEU A 18 -7.93 25.34 15.60
C LEU A 18 -6.88 24.55 14.81
N LEU A 19 -5.60 24.63 15.17
CA LEU A 19 -4.51 23.86 14.56
C LEU A 19 -4.63 22.36 14.83
N VAL A 20 -5.14 21.96 16.00
CA VAL A 20 -5.25 20.55 16.36
C VAL A 20 -6.63 19.94 16.08
N SER A 21 -7.70 20.74 16.04
CA SER A 21 -8.98 20.33 15.45
C SER A 21 -8.98 20.41 13.92
N TRP A 22 -7.96 21.04 13.33
CA TRP A 22 -7.75 21.15 11.89
C TRP A 22 -7.92 19.82 11.12
N PRO A 23 -7.51 18.64 11.61
CA PRO A 23 -7.74 17.37 10.90
C PRO A 23 -9.18 16.84 10.96
N VAL A 24 -10.05 17.38 11.82
CA VAL A 24 -11.33 16.77 12.22
C VAL A 24 -12.56 17.64 11.87
N LEU A 25 -12.37 18.92 11.53
CA LEU A 25 -13.44 19.81 11.09
C LEU A 25 -14.15 19.26 9.82
N PRO A 26 -15.49 19.35 9.71
CA PRO A 26 -16.25 18.77 8.60
C PRO A 26 -15.83 19.27 7.19
N GLY A 27 -15.23 20.45 7.09
CA GLY A 27 -14.62 21.00 5.86
C GLY A 27 -13.18 20.54 5.59
N THR A 28 -12.47 20.06 6.61
CA THR A 28 -11.09 19.54 6.53
C THR A 28 -11.03 18.02 6.36
N ARG A 29 -12.17 17.34 6.17
CA ARG A 29 -12.22 15.98 5.58
C ARG A 29 -11.45 15.85 4.26
N ARG A 30 -11.20 16.98 3.57
CA ARG A 30 -10.30 17.06 2.40
C ARG A 30 -8.82 16.79 2.74
N PHE A 31 -8.43 16.86 4.02
CA PHE A 31 -7.12 16.55 4.59
C PHE A 31 -7.04 15.18 5.30
N ALA A 32 -8.15 14.44 5.41
CA ALA A 32 -8.05 12.99 5.66
C ALA A 32 -7.28 12.43 4.46
N GLY A 33 -5.99 12.12 4.67
CA GLY A 33 -5.04 11.93 3.57
C GLY A 33 -5.46 10.90 2.53
N PHE A 34 -6.38 9.98 2.88
CA PHE A 34 -6.85 8.94 1.99
C PHE A 34 -8.37 8.73 2.07
N LYS A 35 -9.01 8.63 0.90
CA LYS A 35 -10.45 8.45 0.66
C LYS A 35 -10.71 7.03 0.18
N THR A 36 -11.66 6.34 0.80
CA THR A 36 -12.01 4.94 0.46
C THR A 36 -13.11 4.79 -0.58
N PHE A 37 -13.69 5.89 -1.06
CA PHE A 37 -14.66 5.88 -2.16
C PHE A 37 -13.95 6.13 -3.48
N PRO A 38 -14.44 5.63 -4.61
CA PRO A 38 -13.74 5.82 -5.88
C PRO A 38 -13.73 7.30 -6.28
N PRO A 39 -12.63 7.78 -6.91
CA PRO A 39 -12.56 9.16 -7.43
C PRO A 39 -13.65 9.41 -8.48
N PHE A 40 -14.07 8.35 -9.17
CA PHE A 40 -15.11 8.33 -10.19
C PHE A 40 -16.00 7.10 -10.00
N ARG A 41 -17.33 7.25 -10.11
CA ARG A 41 -18.28 6.15 -9.86
C ARG A 41 -18.00 4.90 -10.70
N ALA A 42 -17.55 5.07 -11.94
CA ALA A 42 -17.27 3.96 -12.85
C ALA A 42 -16.11 3.06 -12.37
N TRP A 43 -15.18 3.58 -11.56
CA TRP A 43 -14.07 2.79 -11.01
C TRP A 43 -14.31 2.32 -9.57
N ALA A 44 -15.56 2.11 -9.19
CA ALA A 44 -15.85 1.39 -7.94
C ALA A 44 -15.24 -0.01 -8.00
N ALA A 45 -14.81 -0.54 -6.86
CA ALA A 45 -14.28 -1.90 -6.78
C ALA A 45 -15.26 -2.93 -7.36
N ARG A 46 -14.78 -3.85 -8.19
CA ARG A 46 -15.53 -4.94 -8.84
C ARG A 46 -14.70 -6.24 -8.82
N PRO A 47 -15.34 -7.41 -8.79
CA PRO A 47 -14.62 -8.67 -8.97
C PRO A 47 -13.89 -8.68 -10.32
N HIS A 48 -12.71 -9.30 -10.34
CA HIS A 48 -12.02 -9.60 -11.59
C HIS A 48 -12.67 -10.84 -12.22
N PRO A 49 -12.84 -10.91 -13.57
CA PRO A 49 -13.41 -12.10 -14.21
C PRO A 49 -12.60 -13.37 -13.91
N ASP A 50 -11.28 -13.23 -13.80
CA ASP A 50 -10.37 -14.36 -13.52
C ASP A 50 -10.14 -14.63 -12.02
N ALA A 51 -11.05 -14.20 -11.15
CA ALA A 51 -10.94 -14.45 -9.71
C ALA A 51 -11.01 -15.95 -9.39
N ALA A 52 -9.93 -16.49 -8.82
CA ALA A 52 -9.87 -17.89 -8.36
C ALA A 52 -10.49 -18.12 -6.96
N VAL A 53 -10.98 -17.06 -6.31
CA VAL A 53 -11.56 -17.10 -4.96
C VAL A 53 -12.91 -16.41 -4.95
N ALA A 54 -13.75 -16.70 -3.96
CA ALA A 54 -15.03 -16.01 -3.84
C ALA A 54 -14.82 -14.54 -3.43
N VAL A 55 -15.22 -13.63 -4.32
CA VAL A 55 -15.02 -12.19 -4.16
C VAL A 55 -16.35 -11.45 -4.13
N ARG A 56 -16.51 -10.56 -3.14
CA ARG A 56 -17.51 -9.49 -3.18
C ARG A 56 -16.76 -8.17 -3.20
N ALA A 57 -17.04 -7.31 -4.17
CA ALA A 57 -16.39 -6.01 -4.31
C ALA A 57 -17.42 -4.91 -4.55
N GLY A 58 -17.17 -3.71 -4.03
CA GLY A 58 -18.05 -2.56 -4.23
C GLY A 58 -17.52 -1.28 -3.59
N ARG A 59 -18.23 -0.16 -3.80
CA ARG A 59 -17.89 1.12 -3.17
C ARG A 59 -17.88 1.01 -1.63
N ARG A 60 -18.86 0.30 -1.10
CA ARG A 60 -18.99 -0.12 0.30
C ARG A 60 -19.65 -1.49 0.28
N ILE A 61 -19.20 -2.38 1.15
CA ILE A 61 -19.84 -3.68 1.37
C ILE A 61 -20.35 -3.66 2.79
N ASP A 62 -21.64 -3.92 2.96
CA ASP A 62 -22.22 -4.15 4.27
C ASP A 62 -21.68 -5.48 4.80
N LEU A 63 -20.92 -5.39 5.88
CA LEU A 63 -20.32 -6.54 6.53
C LEU A 63 -21.33 -7.06 7.55
N SER A 64 -22.35 -7.77 7.07
CA SER A 64 -23.35 -8.35 7.96
C SER A 64 -22.72 -9.44 8.85
N PRO A 65 -23.12 -9.57 10.12
CA PRO A 65 -22.57 -10.57 11.05
C PRO A 65 -22.75 -12.03 10.60
N GLY A 66 -23.73 -12.33 9.74
CA GLY A 66 -23.99 -13.68 9.21
C GLY A 66 -23.18 -14.06 7.97
N ASP A 67 -22.27 -13.18 7.54
CA ASP A 67 -21.52 -13.30 6.30
C ASP A 67 -20.15 -14.02 6.52
N THR A 68 -19.90 -14.52 7.74
CA THR A 68 -18.71 -15.31 8.10
C THR A 68 -19.00 -16.79 7.91
N ASP A 69 -18.38 -17.36 6.88
CA ASP A 69 -18.30 -18.81 6.71
C ASP A 69 -17.33 -19.37 7.75
N ALA A 70 -17.82 -20.19 8.67
CA ALA A 70 -16.99 -20.77 9.74
C ALA A 70 -15.89 -21.70 9.20
N ALA A 71 -16.03 -22.23 7.98
CA ALA A 71 -15.02 -23.08 7.36
C ALA A 71 -13.86 -22.27 6.75
N ASN A 72 -14.09 -21.01 6.42
CA ASN A 72 -13.15 -20.18 5.67
C ASN A 72 -12.72 -18.94 6.46
N ALA A 73 -11.63 -18.32 6.04
CA ALA A 73 -11.20 -17.03 6.53
C ALA A 73 -11.73 -15.90 5.64
N THR A 74 -11.85 -14.70 6.21
CA THR A 74 -12.27 -13.50 5.50
C THR A 74 -11.17 -12.46 5.49
N VAL A 75 -10.76 -12.02 4.30
CA VAL A 75 -9.85 -10.88 4.13
C VAL A 75 -10.62 -9.71 3.52
N VAL A 76 -10.60 -8.55 4.18
CA VAL A 76 -11.24 -7.33 3.68
C VAL A 76 -10.17 -6.32 3.28
N VAL A 77 -10.02 -6.09 2.00
CA VAL A 77 -9.09 -5.11 1.43
C VAL A 77 -9.84 -3.82 1.11
N ARG A 78 -9.41 -2.70 1.69
CA ARG A 78 -9.93 -1.37 1.36
C ARG A 78 -8.92 -0.60 0.55
N THR A 79 -9.31 -0.20 -0.66
CA THR A 79 -8.46 0.56 -1.57
C THR A 79 -8.79 2.05 -1.48
N ALA A 80 -7.91 2.81 -0.83
CA ALA A 80 -8.06 4.24 -0.62
C ALA A 80 -7.08 5.05 -1.47
N TRP A 81 -7.38 6.34 -1.66
CA TRP A 81 -6.52 7.24 -2.42
C TRP A 81 -6.44 8.65 -1.82
N GLY A 82 -5.27 9.27 -1.95
CA GLY A 82 -4.98 10.65 -1.59
C GLY A 82 -4.86 11.53 -2.82
N ASN A 83 -5.06 12.83 -2.63
CA ASN A 83 -4.64 13.80 -3.63
C ASN A 83 -3.11 13.91 -3.62
N GLN A 84 -2.58 14.43 -4.72
CA GLN A 84 -1.19 14.87 -4.88
C GLN A 84 -0.69 15.59 -3.61
N HIS A 85 0.57 15.34 -3.23
CA HIS A 85 1.13 15.86 -1.99
C HIS A 85 1.05 17.40 -1.99
N SER A 86 0.56 17.99 -0.90
CA SER A 86 0.42 19.45 -0.72
C SER A 86 1.72 20.26 -0.89
N ARG A 87 2.88 19.61 -0.94
CA ARG A 87 4.20 20.24 -1.14
C ARG A 87 4.54 20.40 -2.63
N GLU A 88 3.83 19.70 -3.52
CA GLU A 88 3.94 19.93 -4.95
C GLU A 88 3.09 21.16 -5.29
N TRP A 89 3.76 22.31 -5.50
CA TRP A 89 3.13 23.62 -5.69
C TRP A 89 2.20 23.66 -6.92
N SER A 90 2.43 22.80 -7.93
CA SER A 90 1.64 22.77 -9.15
C SER A 90 0.99 21.39 -9.40
N PRO A 91 -0.35 21.35 -9.60
CA PRO A 91 -0.99 20.13 -10.09
C PRO A 91 -0.45 19.82 -11.48
N SER A 92 0.02 18.58 -11.69
CA SER A 92 0.47 18.16 -13.01
C SER A 92 -0.74 18.05 -13.94
N LEU A 93 -0.65 18.66 -15.14
CA LEU A 93 -1.62 18.48 -16.21
C LEU A 93 -1.25 17.33 -17.16
N ARG A 94 -0.20 16.57 -16.82
CA ARG A 94 0.19 15.36 -17.57
C ARG A 94 -0.76 14.22 -17.26
N VAL A 95 -0.95 13.35 -18.23
CA VAL A 95 -1.65 12.08 -18.04
C VAL A 95 -0.92 11.28 -16.96
N SER A 96 -1.68 10.67 -16.05
CA SER A 96 -1.07 9.77 -15.06
C SER A 96 -0.79 8.42 -15.67
N ARG A 97 0.08 7.62 -15.04
CA ARG A 97 0.06 6.17 -15.25
C ARG A 97 -1.30 5.61 -14.81
N PRO A 98 -1.69 4.41 -15.27
CA PRO A 98 -2.95 3.81 -14.85
C PRO A 98 -2.96 3.49 -13.34
N LEU A 99 -3.81 4.17 -12.56
CA LEU A 99 -3.77 4.13 -11.09
C LEU A 99 -4.86 3.29 -10.44
N ALA A 100 -5.83 2.79 -11.21
CA ALA A 100 -6.88 1.94 -10.67
C ALA A 100 -6.27 0.69 -10.01
N PRO A 101 -6.49 0.48 -8.70
CA PRO A 101 -5.83 -0.59 -7.98
C PRO A 101 -6.43 -1.94 -8.36
N LEU A 102 -5.61 -2.98 -8.35
CA LEU A 102 -5.96 -4.37 -8.57
C LEU A 102 -5.52 -5.17 -7.35
N VAL A 103 -6.44 -5.89 -6.74
CA VAL A 103 -6.18 -6.80 -5.62
C VAL A 103 -5.98 -8.19 -6.19
N SER A 104 -4.92 -8.88 -5.79
CA SER A 104 -4.63 -10.26 -6.12
C SER A 104 -4.37 -11.11 -4.87
N VAL A 105 -4.60 -12.41 -5.01
CA VAL A 105 -4.35 -13.45 -4.00
C VAL A 105 -3.46 -14.49 -4.64
N ASP A 106 -2.31 -14.77 -4.03
CA ASP A 106 -1.36 -15.79 -4.47
C ASP A 106 -0.93 -15.65 -5.92
N GLY A 107 -0.86 -14.41 -6.41
CA GLY A 107 -0.52 -14.12 -7.80
C GLY A 107 -1.65 -14.43 -8.78
N VAL A 108 -2.92 -14.34 -8.37
CA VAL A 108 -4.11 -14.40 -9.24
C VAL A 108 -5.00 -13.19 -8.95
N PRO A 109 -5.54 -12.48 -9.97
CA PRO A 109 -6.31 -11.27 -9.74
C PRO A 109 -7.65 -11.62 -9.09
N ALA A 110 -8.09 -10.83 -8.11
CA ALA A 110 -9.34 -11.06 -7.38
C ALA A 110 -10.36 -9.93 -7.61
N SER A 111 -9.90 -8.68 -7.59
CA SER A 111 -10.77 -7.52 -7.84
C SER A 111 -9.97 -6.34 -8.36
N TRP A 112 -10.64 -5.32 -8.88
CA TRP A 112 -10.01 -4.07 -9.27
C TRP A 112 -10.93 -2.87 -9.00
N GLY A 113 -10.35 -1.69 -8.89
CA GLY A 113 -11.05 -0.43 -8.59
C GLY A 113 -10.99 -0.01 -7.11
N TRP A 114 -11.52 1.18 -6.83
CA TRP A 114 -11.50 1.78 -5.49
C TRP A 114 -12.75 1.45 -4.70
N GLY A 115 -12.58 1.02 -3.45
CA GLY A 115 -13.67 0.64 -2.58
C GLY A 115 -13.26 -0.39 -1.54
N THR A 116 -14.12 -1.39 -1.38
CA THR A 116 -13.91 -2.52 -0.47
C THR A 116 -14.03 -3.80 -1.27
N THR A 117 -13.08 -4.70 -1.05
CA THR A 117 -13.07 -6.07 -1.57
C THR A 117 -13.07 -7.02 -0.38
N LYS A 118 -14.05 -7.92 -0.32
CA LYS A 118 -14.11 -9.03 0.62
C LYS A 118 -13.72 -10.31 -0.13
N LEU A 119 -12.70 -10.98 0.37
CA LEU A 119 -12.18 -12.24 -0.11
C LEU A 119 -12.57 -13.34 0.89
N THR A 120 -13.05 -14.47 0.39
CA THR A 120 -13.25 -15.69 1.18
C THR A 120 -12.17 -16.67 0.80
N LEU A 121 -11.29 -17.01 1.75
CA LEU A 121 -10.09 -17.79 1.51
C LEU A 121 -10.08 -19.03 2.40
N PRO A 122 -9.50 -20.16 1.95
CA PRO A 122 -9.26 -21.27 2.84
C PRO A 122 -8.30 -20.86 3.98
N PRO A 123 -8.30 -21.57 5.12
CA PRO A 123 -7.27 -21.40 6.12
C PRO A 123 -5.89 -21.76 5.55
N GLY A 124 -4.86 -21.03 5.94
CA GLY A 124 -3.49 -21.23 5.45
C GLY A 124 -2.74 -19.93 5.23
N GLU A 125 -1.59 -20.04 4.59
CA GLU A 125 -0.78 -18.90 4.18
C GLU A 125 -1.22 -18.38 2.82
N HIS A 126 -1.47 -17.07 2.72
CA HIS A 126 -1.83 -16.41 1.48
C HIS A 126 -1.02 -15.13 1.27
N LEU A 127 -0.59 -14.90 0.04
CA LEU A 127 -0.04 -13.62 -0.39
C LEU A 127 -1.16 -12.72 -0.88
N ILE A 128 -1.46 -11.64 -0.16
CA ILE A 128 -2.39 -10.61 -0.62
C ILE A 128 -1.57 -9.46 -1.20
N ALA A 129 -1.83 -9.10 -2.45
CA ALA A 129 -1.19 -7.95 -3.08
C ALA A 129 -2.23 -6.98 -3.62
N VAL A 130 -1.85 -5.69 -3.61
CA VAL A 130 -2.57 -4.61 -4.27
C VAL A 130 -1.60 -3.92 -5.20
N THR A 131 -1.80 -4.08 -6.50
CA THR A 131 -1.02 -3.43 -7.53
C THR A 131 -1.79 -2.24 -8.10
N SER A 132 -1.10 -1.33 -8.73
CA SER A 132 -1.70 -0.31 -9.59
C SER A 132 -0.83 -0.20 -10.83
N SER A 133 -0.22 0.95 -11.08
CA SER A 133 0.87 1.09 -12.03
C SER A 133 2.20 0.52 -11.52
N HIS A 134 2.23 -0.10 -10.34
CA HIS A 134 3.41 -0.81 -9.82
C HIS A 134 3.05 -1.90 -8.80
N SER A 135 4.01 -2.76 -8.49
CA SER A 135 3.87 -3.94 -7.63
C SER A 135 4.51 -3.82 -6.24
N ARG A 136 4.09 -2.83 -5.45
CA ARG A 136 4.78 -2.53 -4.18
C ARG A 136 4.03 -2.97 -2.93
N CYS A 137 2.72 -3.11 -3.01
CA CYS A 137 1.89 -3.33 -1.84
C CYS A 137 1.48 -4.78 -1.75
N TYR A 138 2.13 -5.52 -0.87
CA TYR A 138 1.82 -6.92 -0.63
C TYR A 138 2.05 -7.27 0.82
N LYS A 139 1.39 -8.34 1.26
CA LYS A 139 1.50 -8.86 2.61
C LYS A 139 1.19 -10.35 2.62
N THR A 140 2.05 -11.12 3.27
CA THR A 140 1.72 -12.51 3.62
C THR A 140 0.84 -12.51 4.86
N VAL A 141 -0.26 -13.26 4.81
CA VAL A 141 -1.17 -13.46 5.93
C VAL A 141 -1.31 -14.95 6.22
N HIS A 142 -1.25 -15.32 7.49
CA HIS A 142 -1.62 -16.65 7.94
C HIS A 142 -3.05 -16.57 8.49
N LEU A 143 -3.94 -17.35 7.89
CA LEU A 143 -5.36 -17.32 8.14
C LEU A 143 -5.83 -18.59 8.86
N GLU A 144 -6.47 -18.40 10.02
CA GLU A 144 -7.19 -19.45 10.73
C GLU A 144 -8.66 -19.51 10.29
N ARG A 145 -9.33 -20.63 10.58
CA ARG A 145 -10.77 -20.80 10.29
C ARG A 145 -11.61 -19.71 10.98
N GLY A 146 -12.52 -19.09 10.23
CA GLY A 146 -13.36 -18.00 10.72
C GLY A 146 -12.59 -16.71 11.04
N GLN A 147 -11.27 -16.67 10.86
CA GLN A 147 -10.49 -15.48 11.13
C GLN A 147 -10.84 -14.38 10.13
N ARG A 148 -10.88 -13.16 10.64
CA ARG A 148 -11.05 -11.97 9.82
C ARG A 148 -9.82 -11.08 9.90
N ILE A 149 -9.30 -10.69 8.75
CA ILE A 149 -8.25 -9.68 8.63
C ILE A 149 -8.73 -8.53 7.76
N ASP A 150 -8.54 -7.31 8.26
CA ASP A 150 -8.82 -6.08 7.52
C ASP A 150 -7.49 -5.45 7.07
N LEU A 151 -7.35 -5.22 5.77
CA LEU A 151 -6.17 -4.62 5.15
C LEU A 151 -6.56 -3.28 4.51
N ASP A 152 -5.80 -2.23 4.77
CA ASP A 152 -5.99 -0.91 4.18
C ASP A 152 -4.84 -0.62 3.21
N TYR A 153 -5.15 -0.56 1.91
CA TYR A 153 -4.29 -0.01 0.87
C TYR A 153 -4.56 1.47 0.72
N SER A 154 -3.51 2.27 0.55
CA SER A 154 -3.69 3.68 0.25
C SER A 154 -2.60 4.20 -0.65
N SER A 155 -2.96 4.89 -1.74
CA SER A 155 -2.04 5.45 -2.74
C SER A 155 -2.33 6.91 -3.10
N ILE A 156 -1.49 7.56 -3.90
CA ILE A 156 -1.73 8.92 -4.39
C ILE A 156 -2.22 8.89 -5.83
N LEU A 157 -3.07 9.86 -6.19
CA LEU A 157 -3.50 10.12 -7.56
C LEU A 157 -2.67 11.22 -8.24
N GLY A 158 -2.56 11.15 -9.56
CA GLY A 158 -1.87 12.14 -10.39
C GLY A 158 -0.54 11.61 -10.95
N ALA A 159 0.00 12.33 -11.94
CA ALA A 159 1.21 11.92 -12.65
C ALA A 159 2.47 11.84 -11.75
N THR A 160 2.43 12.50 -10.59
CA THR A 160 3.51 12.49 -9.61
C THR A 160 3.39 11.38 -8.57
N ALA A 161 2.32 10.57 -8.61
CA ALA A 161 2.12 9.44 -7.70
C ALA A 161 3.34 8.50 -7.61
N HIS A 162 4.15 8.45 -8.67
CA HIS A 162 5.34 7.58 -8.79
C HIS A 162 6.68 8.29 -8.63
N ARG A 163 6.75 9.63 -8.60
CA ARG A 163 8.01 10.34 -8.36
C ARG A 163 8.62 9.99 -6.99
N HIS A 164 7.76 9.69 -6.02
CA HIS A 164 8.19 9.25 -4.68
C HIS A 164 8.79 7.83 -4.67
N PHE A 165 8.55 7.03 -5.72
CA PHE A 165 9.12 5.70 -5.88
C PHE A 165 10.53 5.74 -6.49
N GLU A 166 10.77 6.64 -7.45
CA GLU A 166 12.06 6.79 -8.15
C GLU A 166 13.19 7.32 -7.25
N ALA A 167 12.84 8.01 -6.15
CA ALA A 167 13.81 8.60 -5.21
C ALA A 167 14.49 7.58 -4.25
N GLY A 168 14.33 6.27 -4.48
CA GLY A 168 14.79 5.22 -3.58
C GLY A 168 14.00 5.18 -2.27
N ASN A 169 14.26 4.17 -1.44
CA ASN A 169 13.55 3.90 -0.16
C ASN A 169 13.61 5.03 0.90
N GLN A 170 14.18 6.19 0.57
CA GLN A 170 14.47 7.28 1.52
C GLN A 170 13.44 8.41 1.53
N ALA A 171 12.57 8.53 0.51
CA ALA A 171 11.55 9.58 0.47
C ALA A 171 10.14 9.00 0.70
N HIS A 172 9.51 9.39 1.81
CA HIS A 172 8.08 9.32 2.11
C HIS A 172 7.22 8.52 1.11
N ASP A 173 7.17 7.20 1.29
CA ASP A 173 6.27 6.36 0.50
C ASP A 173 4.83 6.64 0.93
N LEU A 174 4.08 7.25 0.02
CA LEU A 174 2.68 7.60 0.22
C LEU A 174 1.76 6.47 -0.26
N THR A 175 2.36 5.39 -0.77
CA THR A 175 1.68 4.12 -0.94
C THR A 175 1.94 3.25 0.29
N ARG A 176 0.90 2.66 0.87
CA ARG A 176 1.05 1.76 2.03
C ARG A 176 0.02 0.66 1.98
N PHE A 177 0.36 -0.49 2.54
CA PHE A 177 -0.54 -1.61 2.67
C PHE A 177 -0.37 -2.29 4.00
N ARG A 178 -1.34 -2.04 4.89
CA ARG A 178 -1.21 -2.41 6.30
C ARG A 178 -2.44 -3.10 6.82
N GLU A 179 -2.24 -3.97 7.80
CA GLU A 179 -3.33 -4.43 8.65
C GLU A 179 -3.95 -3.27 9.41
N ARG A 180 -5.27 -3.21 9.35
CA ARG A 180 -6.06 -2.28 10.11
C ARG A 180 -6.12 -2.76 11.55
N ARG A 181 -5.35 -2.11 12.41
CA ARG A 181 -5.45 -2.32 13.87
C ARG A 181 -6.75 -1.70 14.38
N GLY A 182 -7.72 -2.55 14.75
CA GLY A 182 -8.85 -2.15 15.59
C GLY A 182 -8.40 -1.91 17.03
N GLY A 183 -9.08 -1.01 17.75
CA GLY A 183 -8.90 -0.83 19.20
C GLY A 183 -7.88 0.23 19.65
N ILE A 184 -7.45 0.08 20.91
CA ILE A 184 -6.50 0.95 21.62
C ILE A 184 -5.15 0.91 20.88
N GLY A 185 -4.68 2.08 20.45
CA GLY A 185 -3.46 2.20 19.62
C GLY A 185 -3.72 2.37 18.11
N SER A 186 -4.97 2.41 17.67
CA SER A 186 -5.32 2.87 16.33
C SER A 186 -5.05 4.37 16.14
N THR A 187 -4.91 4.84 14.90
CA THR A 187 -4.79 6.28 14.61
C THR A 187 -5.97 7.08 15.18
N GLY A 188 -7.17 6.50 15.19
CA GLY A 188 -8.35 7.10 15.83
C GLY A 188 -8.19 7.23 17.34
N TRP A 189 -7.66 6.21 18.02
CA TRP A 189 -7.38 6.27 19.45
C TRP A 189 -6.31 7.32 19.80
N TYR A 190 -5.24 7.41 18.99
CA TYR A 190 -4.25 8.47 19.15
C TYR A 190 -4.87 9.87 19.05
N PHE A 191 -5.69 10.11 18.02
CA PHE A 191 -6.39 11.39 17.89
C PHE A 191 -7.37 11.62 19.04
N LEU A 192 -8.09 10.60 19.52
CA LEU A 192 -8.96 10.74 20.68
C LEU A 192 -8.18 11.13 21.94
N LEU A 193 -7.01 10.52 22.19
CA LEU A 193 -6.15 10.87 23.32
C LEU A 193 -5.60 12.30 23.21
N VAL A 194 -5.12 12.68 22.02
CA VAL A 194 -4.57 14.02 21.78
C VAL A 194 -5.67 15.08 21.86
N LEU A 195 -6.79 14.89 21.19
CA LEU A 195 -7.95 15.79 21.20
C LEU A 195 -8.58 15.89 22.59
N GLY A 196 -8.78 14.76 23.26
CA GLY A 196 -9.28 14.69 24.62
C GLY A 196 -8.35 15.39 25.60
N GLY A 197 -7.03 15.14 25.49
CA GLY A 197 -6.01 15.79 26.31
C GLY A 197 -6.02 17.31 26.17
N MET A 198 -6.13 17.85 24.96
CA MET A 198 -6.21 19.31 24.80
C MET A 198 -7.56 19.87 25.21
N ALA A 199 -8.66 19.14 25.04
CA ALA A 199 -9.97 19.59 25.50
C ALA A 199 -9.97 19.75 27.03
N VAL A 200 -9.42 18.77 27.75
CA VAL A 200 -9.21 18.83 29.20
C VAL A 200 -8.30 20.00 29.58
N MET A 201 -7.21 20.20 28.84
CA MET A 201 -6.29 21.32 29.08
C MET A 201 -6.95 22.68 28.86
N GLY A 202 -7.72 22.84 27.77
CA GLY A 202 -8.48 24.05 27.48
C GLY A 202 -9.53 24.35 28.54
N ALA A 203 -10.25 23.31 29.01
CA ALA A 203 -11.21 23.44 30.10
C ALA A 203 -10.56 23.84 31.43
N ALA A 204 -9.41 23.22 31.77
CA ALA A 204 -8.66 23.56 32.98
C ALA A 204 -8.14 25.00 32.94
N THR A 205 -7.64 25.47 31.79
CA THR A 205 -7.20 26.86 31.63
C THR A 205 -8.38 27.83 31.71
N ALA A 206 -9.51 27.52 31.09
CA ALA A 206 -10.72 28.35 31.20
C ALA A 206 -11.23 28.44 32.65
N ALA A 207 -11.21 27.34 33.40
CA ALA A 207 -11.58 27.31 34.81
C ALA A 207 -10.60 28.14 35.67
N ALA A 208 -9.30 28.07 35.37
CA ALA A 208 -8.28 28.88 36.03
C ALA A 208 -8.51 30.39 35.84
N ILE A 209 -8.87 30.78 34.62
CA ILE A 209 -9.19 32.16 34.26
C ILE A 209 -10.47 32.63 34.95
N ALA A 210 -11.51 31.81 34.97
CA ALA A 210 -12.82 32.17 35.51
C ALA A 210 -12.83 32.30 37.04
N ASN A 211 -11.88 31.67 37.74
CA ASN A 211 -11.86 31.65 39.21
C ASN A 211 -10.45 31.89 39.80
N PRO A 212 -9.88 33.09 39.62
CA PRO A 212 -8.47 33.37 39.91
C PRO A 212 -8.09 33.29 41.40
N SER A 213 -9.06 33.43 42.32
CA SER A 213 -8.82 33.39 43.78
C SER A 213 -8.91 31.98 44.38
N GLY A 214 -9.62 31.04 43.75
CA GLY A 214 -9.74 29.65 44.22
C GLY A 214 -8.79 28.66 43.53
N PHE A 215 -8.25 29.02 42.36
CA PHE A 215 -7.45 28.11 41.52
C PHE A 215 -5.92 28.19 41.80
N SER A 216 -5.49 29.13 42.64
CA SER A 216 -4.14 29.72 42.63
C SER A 216 -3.04 29.01 43.43
N ALA A 217 -3.21 27.78 43.91
CA ALA A 217 -2.09 27.07 44.54
C ALA A 217 -2.00 25.58 44.22
N ALA A 218 -3.10 24.83 44.34
CA ALA A 218 -3.06 23.38 44.22
C ALA A 218 -3.40 22.87 42.81
N ILE A 219 -4.45 23.41 42.18
CA ILE A 219 -5.06 22.83 40.96
C ILE A 219 -4.43 23.39 39.68
N GLY A 220 -4.06 24.67 39.64
CA GLY A 220 -3.37 25.26 38.48
C GLY A 220 -2.03 24.59 38.17
N ASN A 221 -1.21 24.35 39.19
CA ASN A 221 0.05 23.63 39.02
C ASN A 221 -0.18 22.16 38.65
N THR A 222 -1.14 21.45 39.26
CA THR A 222 -1.39 20.04 38.90
C THR A 222 -1.99 19.88 37.50
N ALA A 223 -2.83 20.81 37.03
CA ALA A 223 -3.37 20.76 35.67
C ALA A 223 -2.28 21.01 34.62
N VAL A 224 -1.40 22.00 34.85
CA VAL A 224 -0.27 22.30 33.95
C VAL A 224 0.77 21.18 33.99
N ILE A 225 1.13 20.68 35.17
CA ILE A 225 2.06 19.54 35.34
C ILE A 225 1.46 18.28 34.72
N GLY A 226 0.16 18.02 34.89
CA GLY A 226 -0.54 16.88 34.29
C GLY A 226 -0.57 16.96 32.77
N ALA A 227 -0.84 18.13 32.21
CA ALA A 227 -0.78 18.40 30.78
C ALA A 227 0.62 18.15 30.20
N ILE A 228 1.66 18.68 30.86
CA ILE A 228 3.06 18.46 30.46
C ILE A 228 3.42 16.98 30.59
N ALA A 229 3.03 16.31 31.68
CA ALA A 229 3.30 14.90 31.90
C ALA A 229 2.61 14.00 30.86
N VAL A 230 1.37 14.30 30.47
CA VAL A 230 0.65 13.57 29.41
C VAL A 230 1.30 13.84 28.05
N GLY A 231 1.58 15.09 27.72
CA GLY A 231 2.22 15.47 26.45
C GLY A 231 3.62 14.83 26.29
N LEU A 232 4.46 14.95 27.33
CA LEU A 232 5.77 14.30 27.39
C LEU A 232 5.64 12.78 27.39
N GLY A 233 4.70 12.22 28.16
CA GLY A 233 4.45 10.78 28.22
C GLY A 233 4.08 10.19 26.86
N VAL A 234 3.18 10.84 26.12
CA VAL A 234 2.82 10.45 24.74
C VAL A 234 4.02 10.63 23.80
N GLY A 235 4.74 11.76 23.88
CA GLY A 235 5.93 12.01 23.07
C GLY A 235 7.02 10.95 23.28
N VAL A 236 7.34 10.64 24.54
CA VAL A 236 8.29 9.59 24.92
C VAL A 236 7.80 8.23 24.46
N ALA A 237 6.53 7.88 24.64
CA ALA A 237 5.97 6.60 24.19
C ALA A 237 6.07 6.44 22.66
N VAL A 238 5.83 7.50 21.89
CA VAL A 238 6.00 7.51 20.42
C VAL A 238 7.47 7.32 20.04
N ILE A 239 8.39 8.02 20.70
CA ILE A 239 9.84 7.91 20.45
C ILE A 239 10.31 6.50 20.80
N VAL A 240 10.00 5.99 21.99
CA VAL A 240 10.37 4.64 22.45
C VAL A 240 9.77 3.59 21.53
N GLY A 241 8.50 3.72 21.14
CA GLY A 241 7.85 2.82 20.19
C GLY A 241 8.53 2.83 18.81
N SER A 242 8.95 4.01 18.32
CA SER A 242 9.70 4.16 17.07
C SER A 242 11.08 3.52 17.16
N LEU A 243 11.83 3.77 18.24
CA LEU A 243 13.14 3.17 18.49
C LEU A 243 13.04 1.64 18.63
N ALA A 244 12.05 1.14 19.36
CA ALA A 244 11.80 -0.29 19.48
C ALA A 244 11.45 -0.93 18.12
N LYS A 245 10.65 -0.24 17.29
CA LYS A 245 10.37 -0.67 15.91
C LYS A 245 11.65 -0.71 15.08
N GLN A 246 12.49 0.34 15.13
CA GLN A 246 13.77 0.38 14.42
C GLN A 246 14.72 -0.72 14.90
N ALA A 247 14.81 -0.96 16.21
CA ALA A 247 15.63 -2.03 16.78
C ALA A 247 15.16 -3.41 16.29
N ARG A 248 13.84 -3.67 16.25
CA ARG A 248 13.28 -4.91 15.68
C ARG A 248 13.60 -5.03 14.18
N GLN A 249 13.50 -3.96 13.41
CA GLN A 249 13.84 -3.95 11.98
C GLN A 249 15.35 -4.14 11.69
N ARG A 250 16.21 -3.90 12.68
CA ARG A 250 17.65 -4.16 12.59
C ARG A 250 18.02 -5.59 12.98
N ARG A 251 17.13 -6.32 13.68
CA ARG A 251 17.38 -7.69 14.08
C ARG A 251 17.51 -8.56 12.83
N VAL A 252 18.64 -9.25 12.74
CA VAL A 252 18.87 -10.27 11.71
C VAL A 252 18.36 -11.60 12.27
N THR A 253 17.42 -12.21 11.57
CA THR A 253 16.95 -13.57 11.85
C THR A 253 17.83 -14.53 11.06
N VAL A 254 18.38 -15.56 11.71
CA VAL A 254 19.07 -16.64 11.01
C VAL A 254 18.00 -17.62 10.54
N ALA A 255 18.03 -17.99 9.27
CA ALA A 255 17.14 -19.01 8.72
C ALA A 255 17.53 -20.41 9.22
N ASP A 256 16.55 -21.29 9.34
CA ASP A 256 16.81 -22.71 9.61
C ASP A 256 17.40 -23.37 8.35
N PRO A 257 18.29 -24.38 8.49
CA PRO A 257 18.73 -25.17 7.35
C PRO A 257 17.52 -25.88 6.70
N PRO A 258 17.47 -26.00 5.37
CA PRO A 258 16.36 -26.69 4.71
C PRO A 258 16.40 -28.17 5.13
N ALA A 259 15.25 -28.79 5.34
CA ALA A 259 15.19 -30.23 5.46
C ALA A 259 15.71 -30.84 4.14
N GLU A 260 16.55 -31.88 4.20
CA GLU A 260 17.44 -32.40 3.13
C GLU A 260 16.83 -32.62 1.72
N ARG A 261 15.52 -32.46 1.51
CA ARG A 261 14.84 -32.65 0.22
C ARG A 261 13.76 -31.63 -0.12
N ASP A 262 13.51 -30.65 0.73
CA ASP A 262 12.49 -29.62 0.45
C ASP A 262 13.19 -28.27 0.41
N LEU A 263 13.44 -27.77 -0.80
CA LEU A 263 13.73 -26.35 -0.97
C LEU A 263 12.52 -25.62 -0.40
N GLN A 264 12.65 -25.11 0.83
CA GLN A 264 11.62 -24.27 1.41
C GLN A 264 11.30 -23.20 0.36
N GLY A 265 10.01 -23.11 -0.01
CA GLY A 265 9.56 -22.11 -0.97
C GLY A 265 10.06 -20.72 -0.57
N PRO A 266 10.22 -19.81 -1.54
CA PRO A 266 10.80 -18.50 -1.27
C PRO A 266 10.03 -17.79 -0.17
N ARG A 267 10.76 -17.25 0.79
CA ARG A 267 10.19 -16.46 1.86
C ARG A 267 9.93 -15.05 1.35
N ILE A 268 8.67 -14.65 1.34
CA ILE A 268 8.27 -13.29 0.95
C ILE A 268 8.57 -12.34 2.10
N LEU A 269 9.32 -11.28 1.82
CA LEU A 269 9.70 -10.23 2.77
C LEU A 269 8.75 -9.04 2.62
N ASP A 270 7.89 -8.82 3.61
CA ASP A 270 6.91 -7.73 3.63
C ASP A 270 7.52 -6.37 3.25
N ALA A 271 6.85 -5.64 2.35
CA ALA A 271 7.35 -4.37 1.79
C ALA A 271 7.59 -3.28 2.85
N ASP A 272 6.69 -3.18 3.85
CA ASP A 272 6.70 -2.11 4.85
C ASP A 272 7.64 -2.40 6.04
N ALA A 273 8.04 -3.65 6.21
CA ALA A 273 8.89 -4.11 7.31
C ALA A 273 9.76 -5.28 6.86
N PRO A 274 10.70 -5.05 5.92
CA PRO A 274 11.49 -6.13 5.37
C PRO A 274 12.35 -6.74 6.48
N GLU A 275 12.10 -8.01 6.76
CA GLU A 275 12.93 -8.80 7.65
C GLU A 275 14.35 -8.90 7.08
N ARG A 276 15.35 -8.83 7.95
CA ARG A 276 16.73 -9.09 7.59
C ARG A 276 17.01 -10.54 7.91
N ILE A 277 17.30 -11.33 6.89
CA ILE A 277 17.53 -12.76 7.04
C ILE A 277 18.99 -13.04 6.71
N ALA A 278 19.66 -13.77 7.59
CA ALA A 278 20.95 -14.39 7.32
C ALA A 278 20.73 -15.88 7.00
N PRO A 279 21.49 -16.46 6.06
CA PRO A 279 21.40 -17.89 5.78
C PRO A 279 21.89 -18.71 7.00
N ALA A 280 21.44 -19.96 7.06
CA ALA A 280 21.94 -20.96 8.00
C ALA A 280 23.47 -21.16 7.81
N PRO A 281 24.20 -21.59 8.86
CA PRO A 281 25.62 -21.91 8.72
C PRO A 281 25.89 -22.91 7.59
N GLY A 282 26.82 -22.58 6.69
CA GLY A 282 27.15 -23.39 5.51
C GLY A 282 26.29 -23.13 4.28
N TRP A 283 25.25 -22.30 4.39
CA TRP A 283 24.36 -21.93 3.29
C TRP A 283 24.59 -20.50 2.81
N ALA A 284 24.07 -20.17 1.64
CA ALA A 284 24.03 -18.82 1.11
C ALA A 284 22.57 -18.36 0.92
N GLY A 285 22.36 -17.05 0.92
CA GLY A 285 21.08 -16.43 0.64
C GLY A 285 21.02 -15.82 -0.75
N LEU A 286 19.86 -15.91 -1.40
CA LEU A 286 19.52 -15.14 -2.59
C LEU A 286 18.31 -14.25 -2.27
N GLY A 287 18.53 -12.94 -2.22
CA GLY A 287 17.47 -11.94 -2.14
C GLY A 287 17.07 -11.48 -3.54
N LEU A 288 15.83 -11.76 -3.94
CA LEU A 288 15.27 -11.28 -5.21
C LEU A 288 14.28 -10.16 -4.94
N HIS A 289 14.46 -9.03 -5.58
CA HIS A 289 13.54 -7.92 -5.49
C HIS A 289 12.94 -7.64 -6.85
N LEU A 290 11.78 -8.25 -7.09
CA LEU A 290 11.10 -8.21 -8.38
C LEU A 290 10.01 -7.16 -8.35
N ARG A 291 10.03 -6.25 -9.31
CA ARG A 291 9.03 -5.20 -9.45
C ARG A 291 8.55 -5.08 -10.89
N PHE A 292 7.33 -4.56 -11.07
CA PHE A 292 6.93 -3.99 -12.34
C PHE A 292 6.50 -2.53 -12.19
N MET A 293 6.56 -1.81 -13.31
CA MET A 293 5.96 -0.52 -13.54
C MET A 293 5.12 -0.58 -14.82
N ILE A 294 3.89 -0.08 -14.77
CA ILE A 294 3.05 0.10 -15.95
C ILE A 294 3.31 1.49 -16.52
N ASP A 295 3.58 1.55 -17.81
CA ASP A 295 3.86 2.80 -18.51
C ASP A 295 2.63 3.71 -18.61
N GLU A 296 2.90 5.00 -18.83
CA GLU A 296 1.84 5.95 -19.20
C GLU A 296 1.28 5.55 -20.56
N TYR A 297 -0.05 5.59 -20.71
CA TYR A 297 -0.66 5.34 -22.00
C TYR A 297 -0.27 6.42 -23.00
N SER A 298 0.10 6.00 -24.20
CA SER A 298 0.38 6.90 -25.31
C SER A 298 -0.87 7.74 -25.63
N PRO A 299 -0.71 8.92 -26.27
CA PRO A 299 -1.84 9.72 -26.71
C PRO A 299 -2.85 8.93 -27.56
N ASP A 300 -2.35 8.04 -28.43
CA ASP A 300 -3.18 7.19 -29.29
C ASP A 300 -3.96 6.16 -28.48
N ALA A 301 -3.32 5.53 -27.47
CA ALA A 301 -4.00 4.61 -26.56
C ALA A 301 -5.09 5.34 -25.75
N ILE A 302 -4.83 6.56 -25.28
CA ILE A 302 -5.82 7.39 -24.59
C ILE A 302 -7.00 7.73 -25.52
N ALA A 303 -6.74 8.10 -26.78
CA ALA A 303 -7.80 8.37 -27.75
C ALA A 303 -8.63 7.12 -28.07
N ALA A 304 -7.99 5.96 -28.24
CA ALA A 304 -8.65 4.68 -28.45
C ALA A 304 -9.57 4.33 -27.26
N LEU A 305 -9.06 4.43 -26.04
CA LEU A 305 -9.83 4.20 -24.81
C LEU A 305 -10.99 5.19 -24.62
N ALA A 306 -10.87 6.40 -25.18
CA ALA A 306 -11.93 7.41 -25.17
C ALA A 306 -13.00 7.21 -26.27
N GLY A 307 -12.88 6.17 -27.10
CA GLY A 307 -13.82 5.85 -28.18
C GLY A 307 -13.31 6.17 -29.59
N GLY A 308 -11.98 6.30 -29.78
CA GLY A 308 -11.34 6.49 -31.09
C GLY A 308 -11.29 7.94 -31.58
N GLY A 309 -11.67 8.91 -30.74
CA GLY A 309 -11.64 10.34 -31.05
C GLY A 309 -10.87 11.16 -30.01
N ASN A 310 -10.91 12.49 -30.17
CA ASN A 310 -10.35 13.39 -29.17
C ASN A 310 -11.09 13.24 -27.83
N PRO A 311 -10.38 12.95 -26.72
CA PRO A 311 -11.02 12.83 -25.41
C PRO A 311 -11.78 14.11 -25.04
N SER A 312 -13.00 13.94 -24.56
CA SER A 312 -13.77 15.04 -23.97
C SER A 312 -13.02 15.66 -22.78
N VAL A 313 -13.40 16.87 -22.37
CA VAL A 313 -12.80 17.55 -21.20
C VAL A 313 -12.84 16.66 -19.95
N MET A 314 -13.94 15.92 -19.74
CA MET A 314 -14.08 15.02 -18.60
C MET A 314 -13.18 13.79 -18.71
N GLN A 315 -13.07 13.19 -19.89
CA GLN A 315 -12.17 12.05 -20.15
C GLN A 315 -10.70 12.46 -19.99
N ARG A 316 -10.31 13.63 -20.50
CA ARG A 316 -8.97 14.19 -20.31
C ARG A 316 -8.68 14.43 -18.83
N TRP A 317 -9.64 14.97 -18.08
CA TRP A 317 -9.49 15.17 -16.64
C TRP A 317 -9.29 13.84 -15.90
N ARG A 318 -10.02 12.78 -16.27
CA ARG A 318 -9.83 11.43 -15.73
C ARG A 318 -8.46 10.86 -16.08
N ALA A 319 -8.02 10.97 -17.32
CA ALA A 319 -6.68 10.55 -17.75
C ALA A 319 -5.57 11.28 -16.96
N ILE A 320 -5.70 12.59 -16.76
CA ILE A 320 -4.78 13.37 -15.90
C ILE A 320 -4.79 12.88 -14.45
N ARG A 321 -5.95 12.50 -13.93
CA ARG A 321 -6.12 12.10 -12.51
C ARG A 321 -5.70 10.67 -12.20
N ILE A 322 -6.05 9.72 -13.06
CA ILE A 322 -5.96 8.28 -12.79
C ILE A 322 -5.38 7.47 -13.96
N GLY A 323 -5.01 8.13 -15.05
CA GLY A 323 -4.37 7.51 -16.22
C GLY A 323 -5.32 6.84 -17.20
N GLU A 324 -6.62 6.85 -16.91
CA GLU A 324 -7.65 6.18 -17.71
C GLU A 324 -8.79 7.16 -18.05
N PRO A 325 -9.15 7.37 -19.32
CA PRO A 325 -10.23 8.28 -19.70
C PRO A 325 -11.63 7.70 -19.43
N GLU A 326 -11.76 6.38 -19.57
CA GLU A 326 -12.96 5.59 -19.30
C GLU A 326 -12.58 4.33 -18.52
N SER A 327 -13.56 3.78 -17.79
CA SER A 327 -13.34 2.54 -17.04
C SER A 327 -13.25 1.37 -18.03
N PRO A 328 -12.19 0.55 -18.00
CA PRO A 328 -12.13 -0.62 -18.84
C PRO A 328 -13.17 -1.66 -18.40
N VAL A 329 -13.49 -2.60 -19.30
CA VAL A 329 -14.31 -3.78 -18.95
C VAL A 329 -13.57 -4.67 -17.96
N CYS A 330 -12.29 -4.90 -18.23
CA CYS A 330 -11.38 -5.62 -17.35
C CYS A 330 -10.08 -4.83 -17.20
N ARG A 331 -9.60 -4.66 -15.97
CA ARG A 331 -8.31 -4.02 -15.73
C ARG A 331 -7.20 -4.99 -16.16
N PRO A 332 -6.13 -4.52 -16.85
CA PRO A 332 -4.96 -5.33 -17.10
C PRO A 332 -4.35 -5.83 -15.80
N TRP A 333 -4.08 -7.13 -15.75
CA TRP A 333 -3.37 -7.78 -14.67
C TRP A 333 -1.99 -8.23 -15.15
N ILE A 334 -0.98 -8.11 -14.29
CA ILE A 334 0.38 -8.57 -14.58
C ILE A 334 0.58 -9.89 -13.82
N PRO A 335 0.70 -11.03 -14.52
CA PRO A 335 0.98 -12.32 -13.91
C PRO A 335 2.24 -12.31 -13.08
N ALA A 336 2.33 -13.20 -12.09
CA ALA A 336 3.59 -13.42 -11.40
C ALA A 336 4.71 -13.73 -12.40
N PRO A 337 5.94 -13.23 -12.19
CA PRO A 337 7.05 -13.58 -13.06
C PRO A 337 7.39 -15.05 -12.87
N GLU A 338 7.93 -15.68 -13.91
CA GLU A 338 8.55 -16.99 -13.75
C GLU A 338 10.00 -16.78 -13.31
N VAL A 339 10.42 -17.49 -12.27
CA VAL A 339 11.80 -17.48 -11.79
C VAL A 339 12.31 -18.92 -11.86
N PHE A 340 13.47 -19.10 -12.46
CA PHE A 340 14.17 -20.36 -12.50
C PHE A 340 15.54 -20.21 -11.85
N ILE A 341 15.91 -21.19 -11.04
CA ILE A 341 17.24 -21.32 -10.43
C ILE A 341 17.76 -22.69 -10.86
N ASP A 342 18.88 -22.70 -11.59
CA ASP A 342 19.47 -23.92 -12.15
C ASP A 342 18.49 -24.74 -13.01
N GLY A 343 17.59 -24.04 -13.70
CA GLY A 343 16.54 -24.63 -14.52
C GLY A 343 15.27 -25.07 -13.77
N GLU A 344 15.27 -25.06 -12.43
CA GLU A 344 14.11 -25.39 -11.61
C GLU A 344 13.24 -24.16 -11.37
N GLN A 345 11.94 -24.26 -11.66
CA GLN A 345 11.01 -23.17 -11.43
C GLN A 345 10.74 -22.98 -9.93
N VAL A 346 10.87 -21.75 -9.46
CA VAL A 346 10.59 -21.37 -8.09
C VAL A 346 9.36 -20.48 -8.03
N ARG A 347 8.47 -20.70 -7.03
CA ARG A 347 7.24 -19.93 -6.86
C ARG A 347 7.57 -18.45 -6.66
N ALA A 348 7.32 -17.62 -7.66
CA ALA A 348 7.65 -16.20 -7.58
C ALA A 348 6.42 -15.30 -7.55
N SER A 349 6.65 -14.05 -7.14
CA SER A 349 5.68 -12.97 -7.24
C SER A 349 6.42 -11.65 -7.40
N TRP A 350 5.70 -10.59 -7.75
CA TRP A 350 6.26 -9.23 -7.82
C TRP A 350 6.49 -8.62 -6.44
N THR A 351 7.34 -9.27 -5.68
CA THR A 351 7.61 -8.98 -4.27
C THR A 351 9.12 -9.01 -4.02
N ARG A 352 9.50 -8.76 -2.77
CA ARG A 352 10.82 -9.08 -2.28
C ARG A 352 10.79 -10.49 -1.72
N MET A 353 11.61 -11.36 -2.27
CA MET A 353 11.72 -12.76 -1.89
C MET A 353 13.12 -13.05 -1.40
N TRP A 354 13.24 -14.04 -0.53
CA TRP A 354 14.51 -14.55 -0.04
C TRP A 354 14.50 -16.07 -0.11
N LEU A 355 15.59 -16.63 -0.62
CA LEU A 355 15.79 -18.06 -0.78
C LEU A 355 17.11 -18.47 -0.13
N GLN A 356 17.14 -19.66 0.42
CA GLN A 356 18.36 -20.28 0.91
C GLN A 356 18.84 -21.31 -0.12
N LEU A 357 20.09 -21.19 -0.56
CA LEU A 357 20.68 -22.01 -1.60
C LEU A 357 22.05 -22.53 -1.14
N GLN A 358 22.50 -23.62 -1.76
CA GLN A 358 23.86 -24.07 -1.59
C GLN A 358 24.84 -22.98 -2.03
N PRO A 359 26.02 -22.85 -1.41
CA PRO A 359 27.07 -22.00 -1.95
C PRO A 359 27.59 -22.55 -3.28
N GLY A 360 27.91 -21.67 -4.24
CA GLY A 360 28.36 -22.09 -5.57
C GLY A 360 27.90 -21.17 -6.69
N GLU A 361 28.06 -21.63 -7.93
CA GLU A 361 27.52 -20.97 -9.11
C GLU A 361 26.10 -21.44 -9.38
N HIS A 362 25.20 -20.49 -9.62
CA HIS A 362 23.81 -20.75 -9.96
C HIS A 362 23.39 -19.97 -11.20
N GLU A 363 22.53 -20.54 -12.02
CA GLU A 363 21.88 -19.83 -13.12
C GLU A 363 20.53 -19.26 -12.64
N LEU A 364 20.42 -17.93 -12.62
CA LEU A 364 19.17 -17.22 -12.37
C LEU A 364 18.53 -16.81 -13.70
N VAL A 365 17.30 -17.24 -13.93
CA VAL A 365 16.46 -16.78 -15.05
C VAL A 365 15.18 -16.18 -14.50
N VAL A 366 14.81 -14.98 -14.95
CA VAL A 366 13.55 -14.31 -14.60
C VAL A 366 12.82 -13.92 -15.86
N ARG A 367 11.54 -14.28 -15.99
CA ARG A 367 10.70 -13.99 -17.16
C ARG A 367 9.41 -13.29 -16.78
N VAL A 368 9.01 -12.31 -17.58
CA VAL A 368 7.68 -11.70 -17.50
C VAL A 368 6.75 -12.42 -18.47
N VAL A 369 5.62 -12.91 -17.96
CA VAL A 369 4.63 -13.63 -18.74
C VAL A 369 3.45 -12.73 -19.08
N ALA A 370 2.96 -12.83 -20.31
CA ALA A 370 1.74 -12.14 -20.71
C ALA A 370 0.50 -12.76 -20.04
N PRO A 371 -0.51 -11.96 -19.62
CA PRO A 371 -1.73 -12.47 -19.01
C PRO A 371 -2.59 -13.21 -20.05
N GLN A 372 -2.36 -14.51 -20.22
CA GLN A 372 -2.95 -15.31 -21.31
C GLN A 372 -4.48 -15.15 -21.44
N GLN A 373 -5.19 -15.01 -20.33
CA GLN A 373 -6.65 -14.80 -20.29
C GLN A 373 -7.10 -13.46 -20.90
N GLN A 374 -6.20 -12.48 -21.03
CA GLN A 374 -6.45 -11.18 -21.63
C GLN A 374 -5.77 -11.02 -23.00
N ILE A 375 -5.14 -12.07 -23.55
CA ILE A 375 -4.54 -12.04 -24.89
C ILE A 375 -5.56 -12.58 -25.89
N GLY A 376 -6.06 -11.70 -26.75
CA GLY A 376 -6.92 -12.04 -27.88
C GLY A 376 -6.14 -12.14 -29.20
N SER A 377 -6.82 -12.55 -30.26
CA SER A 377 -6.24 -12.65 -31.61
C SER A 377 -5.75 -11.32 -32.20
N GLN A 378 -6.21 -10.19 -31.66
CA GLN A 378 -5.84 -8.84 -32.07
C GLN A 378 -4.86 -8.17 -31.11
N THR A 379 -4.46 -8.84 -30.03
CA THR A 379 -3.55 -8.27 -29.04
C THR A 379 -2.13 -8.26 -29.61
N VAL A 380 -1.50 -7.09 -29.64
CA VAL A 380 -0.07 -6.98 -29.97
C VAL A 380 0.75 -7.40 -28.76
N VAL A 381 1.57 -8.45 -28.89
CA VAL A 381 2.41 -8.97 -27.80
C VAL A 381 3.89 -8.83 -28.16
N GLU A 382 4.63 -8.07 -27.37
CA GLU A 382 6.09 -7.93 -27.48
C GLU A 382 6.77 -8.23 -26.13
N ALA A 383 7.20 -9.48 -25.93
CA ALA A 383 7.86 -9.94 -24.71
C ALA A 383 9.31 -10.45 -24.94
N SER A 384 9.90 -10.15 -26.10
CA SER A 384 11.24 -10.66 -26.47
C SER A 384 12.37 -10.14 -25.57
N LYS A 385 12.17 -9.00 -24.90
CA LYS A 385 13.11 -8.40 -23.93
C LYS A 385 12.66 -8.60 -22.48
N ALA A 386 11.77 -9.56 -22.25
CA ALA A 386 11.16 -9.80 -20.96
C ALA A 386 11.80 -10.97 -20.20
N GLU A 387 12.97 -11.45 -20.65
CA GLU A 387 13.81 -12.45 -19.96
C GLU A 387 15.11 -11.79 -19.48
N TYR A 388 15.47 -12.06 -18.24
CA TYR A 388 16.76 -11.76 -17.62
C TYR A 388 17.45 -13.07 -17.28
N ARG A 389 18.71 -13.22 -17.67
CA ARG A 389 19.53 -14.41 -17.38
C ARG A 389 20.88 -13.98 -16.82
N ARG A 390 21.29 -14.57 -15.71
CA ARG A 390 22.57 -14.29 -15.07
C ARG A 390 23.09 -15.49 -14.28
N THR A 391 24.37 -15.79 -14.45
CA THR A 391 25.09 -16.66 -13.52
C THR A 391 25.49 -15.84 -12.29
N ILE A 392 25.10 -16.32 -11.11
CA ILE A 392 25.43 -15.71 -9.82
C ILE A 392 26.36 -16.64 -9.05
N HIS A 393 27.26 -16.06 -8.26
CA HIS A 393 28.13 -16.79 -7.36
C HIS A 393 27.72 -16.50 -5.92
N LEU A 394 27.38 -17.55 -5.18
CA LEU A 394 26.87 -17.48 -3.81
C LEU A 394 27.93 -17.95 -2.82
N THR A 395 28.30 -17.07 -1.88
CA THR A 395 29.31 -17.33 -0.85
C THR A 395 28.64 -17.77 0.46
N PRO A 396 29.19 -18.77 1.18
CA PRO A 396 28.62 -19.24 2.44
C PRO A 396 28.49 -18.10 3.46
N GLY A 397 27.34 -18.02 4.14
CA GLY A 397 27.05 -16.99 5.14
C GLY A 397 26.60 -15.65 4.56
N GLU A 398 26.71 -15.44 3.25
CA GLU A 398 26.36 -14.18 2.60
C GLU A 398 24.98 -14.26 1.93
N THR A 399 24.36 -13.09 1.71
CA THR A 399 23.14 -12.99 0.89
C THR A 399 23.41 -12.12 -0.32
N TYR A 400 23.41 -12.72 -1.51
CA TYR A 400 23.45 -12.00 -2.77
C TYR A 400 22.10 -11.31 -3.02
N GLN A 401 22.10 -10.05 -3.45
CA GLN A 401 20.87 -9.29 -3.72
C GLN A 401 20.77 -8.95 -5.21
N GLU A 402 19.69 -9.36 -5.84
CA GLU A 402 19.33 -8.98 -7.21
C GLU A 402 18.05 -8.15 -7.18
N THR A 403 18.04 -7.01 -7.89
CA THR A 403 16.85 -6.18 -8.03
C THR A 403 16.53 -6.03 -9.50
N LEU A 404 15.34 -6.48 -9.90
CA LEU A 404 14.88 -6.46 -11.28
C LEU A 404 13.58 -5.67 -11.38
N THR A 405 13.47 -4.84 -12.39
CA THR A 405 12.24 -4.07 -12.65
C THR A 405 11.78 -4.28 -14.07
N ALA A 406 10.54 -4.76 -14.22
CA ALA A 406 9.86 -4.84 -15.50
C ALA A 406 9.16 -3.51 -15.82
N GLU A 407 9.43 -2.95 -16.99
CA GLU A 407 8.59 -1.92 -17.60
C GLU A 407 7.55 -2.61 -18.48
N ILE A 408 6.28 -2.26 -18.28
CA ILE A 408 5.16 -2.95 -18.90
C ILE A 408 4.22 -1.93 -19.55
N THR A 409 3.95 -2.11 -20.83
CA THR A 409 2.81 -1.49 -21.50
C THR A 409 1.68 -2.51 -21.52
N ALA A 410 0.57 -2.21 -20.85
CA ALA A 410 -0.62 -3.05 -20.84
C ALA A 410 -1.87 -2.19 -21.08
N VAL A 411 -2.28 -2.10 -22.34
CA VAL A 411 -3.37 -1.24 -22.79
C VAL A 411 -4.64 -2.09 -22.92
N PRO A 412 -5.69 -1.84 -22.11
CA PRO A 412 -6.94 -2.57 -22.22
C PRO A 412 -7.70 -2.16 -23.47
N GLN A 413 -8.58 -3.02 -23.95
CA GLN A 413 -9.62 -2.60 -24.88
C GLN A 413 -10.78 -1.97 -24.11
N SER A 414 -11.49 -1.05 -24.76
CA SER A 414 -12.56 -0.28 -24.11
C SER A 414 -13.85 -1.09 -23.93
N ASP A 415 -14.07 -2.09 -24.78
CA ASP A 415 -15.35 -2.80 -24.94
C ASP A 415 -15.30 -4.29 -24.57
N ARG A 416 -14.11 -4.83 -24.27
CA ARG A 416 -13.89 -6.25 -24.01
C ARG A 416 -12.73 -6.50 -23.04
N PRO A 417 -12.62 -7.69 -22.42
CA PRO A 417 -11.62 -7.94 -21.37
C PRO A 417 -10.18 -8.07 -21.88
N GLU A 418 -9.98 -8.23 -23.20
CA GLU A 418 -8.67 -8.38 -23.82
C GLU A 418 -7.86 -7.07 -23.86
N LEU A 419 -6.55 -7.22 -23.99
CA LEU A 419 -5.61 -6.12 -24.20
C LEU A 419 -5.52 -5.79 -25.69
N SER A 420 -5.35 -4.52 -26.03
CA SER A 420 -4.92 -4.13 -27.37
C SER A 420 -3.42 -4.33 -27.54
N GLU A 421 -2.67 -4.13 -26.46
CA GLU A 421 -1.21 -4.17 -26.46
C GLU A 421 -0.68 -4.68 -25.12
N PHE A 422 0.28 -5.60 -25.19
CA PHE A 422 1.12 -6.03 -24.08
C PHE A 422 2.59 -6.00 -24.51
N ARG A 423 3.39 -5.13 -23.90
CA ARG A 423 4.85 -5.10 -24.07
C ARG A 423 5.53 -5.21 -22.72
N ALA A 424 6.62 -5.96 -22.64
CA ALA A 424 7.40 -6.09 -21.42
C ALA A 424 8.90 -6.01 -21.69
N ARG A 425 9.60 -5.26 -20.84
CA ARG A 425 11.06 -5.17 -20.82
C ARG A 425 11.56 -5.34 -19.39
N LEU A 426 12.45 -6.30 -19.16
CA LEU A 426 13.04 -6.54 -17.85
C LEU A 426 14.44 -5.90 -17.78
N HIS A 427 14.72 -5.20 -16.68
CA HIS A 427 15.98 -4.50 -16.40
C HIS A 427 16.66 -5.03 -15.16
#